data_AF-A0A5B0QDX3-F1
#
_entry.id   AF-A0A5B0QDX3-F1
#
_cell.length_a   1.000
_cell.length_b   1.000
_cell.length_c   1.000
_cell.angle_alpha   90.00
_cell.angle_beta   90.00
_cell.angle_gamma   90.00
#
_symmetry.space_group_name_H-M   'P 1'
#
loop_
_entity.id
_entity.type
_entity.pdbx_description
1 polymer ?
#
loop_
_entity_poly.entity_id
_entity_poly.type
_entity_poly.pdbx_seq_one_letter_code
_entity_poly.pdbx_strand_id
1 'polypeptide(L)'
;MPLAFDCESPANQLGALSPDSTRDEQNPQLLGIVIDKQEGHCAICLENVDLVADSSKIHHCTICKQPFHLYCSGPWLKLHGRCAHCQGADARAKEVGYVEPSPETSQPSLTELQHSRRLFNQGRTVVAQSTSGPPTPCEGMLTVSVVFLLGLISTVLYLKGQLR
;
A
#
# COMPACT_ATOMS: atom_id res chain seq x y z
N MET A 1 -19.68 63.63 -28.07
CA MET A 1 -21.03 64.20 -27.81
C MET A 1 -21.55 64.70 -29.15
N PRO A 2 -22.78 64.41 -29.62
CA PRO A 2 -24.04 64.14 -28.91
C PRO A 2 -24.67 62.75 -29.24
N LEU A 3 -25.34 62.08 -28.30
CA LEU A 3 -26.79 62.08 -27.92
C LEU A 3 -27.71 61.23 -28.82
N ALA A 4 -27.99 60.04 -28.27
CA ALA A 4 -29.25 59.29 -28.20
C ALA A 4 -30.40 59.61 -29.18
N PHE A 5 -30.90 58.55 -29.81
CA PHE A 5 -32.34 58.30 -29.96
C PHE A 5 -32.60 56.81 -29.74
N ASP A 6 -33.02 56.47 -28.53
CA ASP A 6 -33.79 55.26 -28.26
C ASP A 6 -35.17 55.41 -28.89
N CYS A 7 -35.64 54.37 -29.57
CA CYS A 7 -37.09 54.10 -29.67
C CYS A 7 -37.34 52.63 -30.02
N GLU A 8 -37.99 51.98 -29.06
CA GLU A 8 -39.05 50.97 -29.22
C GLU A 8 -38.75 49.55 -29.71
N SER A 9 -38.86 48.64 -28.74
CA SER A 9 -39.29 47.23 -28.87
C SER A 9 -40.75 47.16 -29.36
N PRO A 10 -41.23 46.09 -30.03
CA PRO A 10 -41.62 44.88 -29.29
C PRO A 10 -41.38 43.54 -30.00
N ALA A 11 -41.13 42.53 -29.17
CA ALA A 11 -41.54 41.12 -29.25
C ALA A 11 -41.78 40.47 -30.63
N ASN A 12 -41.07 39.36 -30.89
CA ASN A 12 -41.64 38.00 -30.88
C ASN A 12 -40.69 37.02 -31.60
N GLN A 13 -40.79 35.75 -31.18
CA GLN A 13 -40.36 34.52 -31.84
C GLN A 13 -39.09 33.86 -31.33
N LEU A 14 -39.32 33.09 -30.25
CA LEU A 14 -38.98 31.68 -30.10
C LEU A 14 -38.19 31.05 -31.27
N GLY A 15 -37.03 30.48 -30.93
CA GLY A 15 -36.25 29.65 -31.83
C GLY A 15 -35.14 28.89 -31.09
N ALA A 16 -35.52 27.81 -30.41
CA ALA A 16 -34.73 26.62 -30.11
C ALA A 16 -33.27 26.81 -29.59
N LEU A 17 -33.12 26.86 -28.27
CA LEU A 17 -31.92 26.34 -27.61
C LEU A 17 -32.21 24.90 -27.16
N SER A 18 -31.61 23.93 -27.86
CA SER A 18 -31.29 22.63 -27.31
C SER A 18 -29.86 22.29 -27.71
N PRO A 19 -29.00 21.96 -26.74
CA PRO A 19 -28.43 20.63 -26.74
C PRO A 19 -28.96 19.86 -25.55
N ASP A 20 -29.57 18.73 -25.89
CA ASP A 20 -29.97 17.65 -25.03
C ASP A 20 -28.76 17.22 -24.18
N SER A 21 -28.82 17.54 -22.89
CA SER A 21 -28.00 16.92 -21.86
C SER A 21 -28.94 16.59 -20.74
N THR A 22 -29.56 15.42 -20.84
CA THR A 22 -30.07 14.65 -19.72
C THR A 22 -28.93 14.46 -18.72
N ARG A 23 -28.69 15.48 -17.89
CA ARG A 23 -28.07 15.30 -16.58
C ARG A 23 -29.17 14.71 -15.72
N ASP A 24 -29.31 13.39 -15.83
CA ASP A 24 -30.02 12.59 -14.86
C ASP A 24 -29.52 13.01 -13.49
N GLU A 25 -30.47 13.60 -12.78
CA GLU A 25 -30.40 14.06 -11.43
C GLU A 25 -30.11 12.85 -10.54
N GLN A 26 -28.83 12.55 -10.34
CA GLN A 26 -28.38 11.66 -9.28
C GLN A 26 -28.61 12.38 -7.95
N ASN A 27 -29.88 12.30 -7.54
CA ASN A 27 -30.34 12.45 -6.17
C ASN A 27 -30.43 11.04 -5.55
N PRO A 28 -29.38 10.54 -4.87
CA PRO A 28 -29.52 9.40 -3.98
C PRO A 28 -29.76 9.90 -2.55
N GLN A 29 -30.85 10.64 -2.32
CA GLN A 29 -31.31 10.94 -0.96
C GLN A 29 -32.59 10.16 -0.68
N LEU A 30 -32.45 8.87 -0.33
CA LEU A 30 -33.38 8.23 0.61
C LEU A 30 -32.86 6.86 1.10
N LEU A 31 -32.62 6.77 2.41
CA LEU A 31 -32.46 5.53 3.20
C LEU A 31 -31.20 4.69 2.96
N GLY A 32 -30.07 5.28 3.30
CA GLY A 32 -28.91 4.55 3.78
C GLY A 32 -27.97 5.58 4.35
N ILE A 33 -27.44 5.36 5.55
CA ILE A 33 -26.25 6.10 5.95
C ILE A 33 -25.21 5.69 4.91
N VAL A 34 -24.99 6.51 3.88
CA VAL A 34 -23.84 6.36 3.00
C VAL A 34 -22.68 6.73 3.90
N ILE A 35 -22.20 5.76 4.68
CA ILE A 35 -20.90 5.86 5.31
C ILE A 35 -19.97 5.83 4.12
N ASP A 36 -19.60 7.02 3.65
CA ASP A 36 -18.57 7.21 2.65
C ASP A 36 -17.39 6.39 3.15
N LYS A 37 -17.11 5.28 2.46
CA LYS A 37 -16.02 4.39 2.84
C LYS A 37 -14.77 5.22 2.61
N GLN A 38 -14.28 5.87 3.66
CA GLN A 38 -13.03 6.60 3.55
C GLN A 38 -11.94 5.54 3.34
N GLU A 39 -11.44 5.46 2.11
CA GLU A 39 -10.41 4.51 1.73
C GLU A 39 -9.03 5.16 1.92
N GLY A 40 -8.29 4.69 2.92
CA GLY A 40 -6.87 4.98 3.06
C GLY A 40 -6.03 3.94 2.31
N HIS A 41 -4.79 4.25 1.96
CA HIS A 41 -3.87 3.27 1.33
C HIS A 41 -2.62 3.09 2.21
N CYS A 42 -2.28 1.84 2.51
CA CYS A 42 -1.09 1.54 3.32
C CYS A 42 0.16 1.62 2.44
N ALA A 43 1.03 2.61 2.63
CA ALA A 43 2.24 2.76 1.82
C ALA A 43 3.30 1.65 2.02
N ILE A 44 3.07 0.69 2.92
CA ILE A 44 3.96 -0.46 3.17
C ILE A 44 3.53 -1.68 2.34
N CYS A 45 2.25 -2.07 2.39
CA CYS A 45 1.74 -3.22 1.66
C CYS A 45 0.98 -2.87 0.38
N LEU A 46 0.79 -1.58 0.12
CA LEU A 46 0.06 -1.01 -1.03
C LEU A 46 -1.42 -1.40 -1.13
N GLU A 47 -1.96 -1.99 -0.06
CA GLU A 47 -3.37 -2.40 0.03
C GLU A 47 -4.21 -1.32 0.72
N ASN A 48 -5.51 -1.34 0.46
CA ASN A 48 -6.48 -0.47 1.11
C ASN A 48 -6.50 -0.67 2.62
N VAL A 49 -6.70 0.43 3.35
CA VAL A 49 -6.96 0.46 4.79
C VAL A 49 -8.42 0.83 4.98
N ASP A 50 -9.20 -0.10 5.53
CA ASP A 50 -10.61 0.12 5.83
C ASP A 50 -10.76 1.05 7.04
N LEU A 51 -10.82 2.37 6.82
CA LEU A 51 -10.86 3.36 7.90
C LEU A 51 -12.15 3.31 8.75
N VAL A 52 -13.18 2.61 8.26
CA VAL A 52 -14.47 2.43 8.94
C VAL A 52 -14.47 1.20 9.86
N ALA A 53 -13.62 0.19 9.58
CA ALA A 53 -13.60 -1.07 10.30
C ALA A 53 -12.48 -1.09 11.34
N ASP A 54 -12.84 -1.12 12.63
CA ASP A 54 -11.92 -1.25 13.77
C ASP A 54 -10.68 -0.33 13.73
N SER A 55 -10.82 0.90 14.22
CA SER A 55 -9.69 1.83 14.38
C SER A 55 -8.53 1.26 15.22
N SER A 56 -8.78 0.21 16.02
CA SER A 56 -7.76 -0.52 16.79
C SER A 56 -6.72 -1.25 15.93
N LYS A 57 -7.03 -1.53 14.66
CA LYS A 57 -6.13 -2.20 13.71
C LYS A 57 -5.39 -1.23 12.79
N ILE A 58 -5.58 0.07 12.99
CA ILE A 58 -5.02 1.13 12.15
C ILE A 58 -4.09 2.00 12.99
N HIS A 59 -2.89 2.17 12.49
CA HIS A 59 -1.95 3.15 13.00
C HIS A 59 -1.93 4.36 12.08
N HIS A 60 -2.12 5.55 12.64
CA HIS A 60 -1.94 6.80 11.91
C HIS A 60 -0.60 7.40 12.26
N CYS A 61 0.18 7.77 11.24
CA CYS A 61 1.45 8.45 11.49
C CYS A 61 1.23 9.70 12.33
N THR A 62 2.04 9.88 13.37
CA THR A 62 1.92 11.04 14.27
C THR A 62 2.13 12.39 13.58
N ILE A 63 2.91 12.41 12.49
CA ILE A 63 3.24 13.61 11.69
C ILE A 63 2.25 13.83 10.54
N CYS A 64 2.25 12.94 9.53
CA CYS A 64 1.48 13.15 8.30
C CYS A 64 0.06 12.57 8.33
N LYS A 65 -0.34 11.92 9.44
CA LYS A 65 -1.65 11.27 9.63
C LYS A 65 -2.00 10.19 8.62
N GLN A 66 -1.06 9.77 7.78
CA GLN A 66 -1.30 8.67 6.84
C GLN A 66 -1.64 7.37 7.58
N PRO A 67 -2.69 6.65 7.15
CA PRO A 67 -3.12 5.41 7.78
C PRO A 67 -2.27 4.23 7.30
N PHE A 68 -1.93 3.35 8.24
CA PHE A 68 -1.23 2.10 8.00
C PHE A 68 -1.92 0.99 8.77
N HIS A 69 -1.87 -0.24 8.26
CA HIS A 69 -2.20 -1.40 9.07
C HIS A 69 -1.26 -1.45 10.29
N LEU A 70 -1.81 -1.73 11.48
CA LEU A 70 -1.04 -1.85 12.71
C LEU A 70 0.03 -2.94 12.59
N TYR A 71 -0.30 -4.03 11.88
CA TYR A 71 0.60 -5.13 11.57
C TYR A 71 1.73 -4.74 10.61
N CYS A 72 1.47 -3.86 9.63
CA CYS A 72 2.50 -3.39 8.71
C CYS A 72 3.43 -2.35 9.36
N SER A 73 2.85 -1.40 10.09
CA SER A 73 3.60 -0.30 10.71
C SER A 73 4.53 -0.77 11.84
N GLY A 74 4.18 -1.81 12.59
CA GLY A 74 5.00 -2.30 13.72
C GLY A 74 6.42 -2.71 13.32
N PRO A 75 6.60 -3.72 12.46
CA PRO A 75 7.92 -4.15 11.99
C PRO A 75 8.70 -3.04 11.28
N TRP A 76 8.01 -2.22 10.47
CA TRP A 76 8.63 -1.11 9.77
C TRP A 76 9.22 -0.07 10.75
N LEU A 77 8.42 0.37 11.72
CA LEU A 77 8.86 1.34 12.71
C LEU A 77 9.95 0.78 13.62
N LYS A 78 9.91 -0.51 13.94
CA LYS A 78 10.97 -1.17 14.72
C LYS A 78 12.33 -1.16 13.99
N LEU A 79 12.34 -1.23 12.66
CA LEU A 79 13.56 -1.24 11.87
C LEU A 79 14.05 0.17 11.51
N HIS A 80 13.13 1.05 11.11
CA HIS A 80 13.49 2.36 10.53
C HIS A 80 13.21 3.54 11.45
N GLY A 81 12.30 3.41 12.42
CA GLY A 81 11.88 4.49 13.31
C GLY A 81 11.13 5.64 12.63
N ARG A 82 10.85 5.53 11.34
CA ARG A 82 10.35 6.63 10.49
C ARG A 82 9.17 6.18 9.65
N CYS A 83 8.25 7.11 9.40
CA CYS A 83 7.09 6.89 8.54
C CYS A 83 7.52 6.52 7.11
N ALA A 84 6.93 5.47 6.54
CA ALA A 84 7.19 5.06 5.15
C ALA A 84 6.76 6.11 4.11
N HIS A 85 5.82 7.00 4.46
CA HIS A 85 5.30 8.02 3.55
C HIS A 85 6.05 9.35 3.64
N CYS A 86 6.11 9.96 4.84
CA CYS A 86 6.71 11.29 5.01
C CYS A 86 8.15 11.26 5.54
N GLN A 87 8.67 10.09 5.91
CA GLN A 87 9.98 9.93 6.56
C GLN A 87 10.14 10.71 7.88
N GLY A 88 9.06 11.25 8.47
CA GLY A 88 9.07 11.84 9.80
C GLY A 88 9.31 10.77 10.87
N ALA A 89 9.93 11.16 11.99
CA ALA A 89 10.08 10.30 13.16
C ALA A 89 8.70 10.05 13.78
N ASP A 90 8.30 8.78 13.88
CA ASP A 90 6.99 8.43 14.43
C ASP A 90 7.10 8.15 15.92
N ALA A 91 6.21 8.74 16.74
CA ALA A 91 6.23 8.52 18.19
C ALA A 91 6.09 7.04 18.59
N ARG A 92 5.33 6.24 17.82
CA ARG A 92 5.15 4.81 18.07
C ARG A 92 6.44 4.00 17.88
N ALA A 93 7.45 4.54 17.19
CA ALA A 93 8.73 3.86 17.03
C ALA A 93 9.33 3.43 18.37
N LYS A 94 9.27 4.30 19.39
CA LYS A 94 9.77 4.00 20.73
C LYS A 94 8.97 2.89 21.42
N GLU A 95 7.65 2.88 21.24
CA GLU A 95 6.76 1.87 21.81
C GLU A 95 7.02 0.47 21.23
N VAL A 96 7.37 0.39 19.93
CA VAL A 96 7.72 -0.88 19.26
C VAL A 96 9.19 -1.27 19.44
N GLY A 97 9.95 -0.50 20.23
CA GLY A 97 11.33 -0.80 20.59
C GLY A 97 12.37 -0.38 19.55
N TYR A 98 12.08 0.64 18.73
CA TYR A 98 13.11 1.27 17.90
C TYR A 98 14.15 1.96 18.80
N VAL A 99 15.41 1.63 18.56
CA VAL A 99 16.55 2.31 19.18
C VAL A 99 17.22 3.12 18.08
N GLU A 100 17.25 4.44 18.25
CA GLU A 100 17.93 5.32 17.32
C GLU A 100 19.43 4.94 17.29
N PRO A 101 20.03 4.74 16.10
CA PRO A 101 21.45 4.46 16.00
C PRO A 101 22.22 5.62 16.63
N SER A 102 22.98 5.33 17.69
CA SER A 102 23.90 6.33 18.24
C SER A 102 24.84 6.80 17.13
N PRO A 103 25.09 8.12 16.99
CA PRO A 103 26.00 8.67 15.99
C PRO A 103 27.45 8.17 16.13
N GLU A 104 27.77 7.39 17.16
CA GLU A 104 29.11 6.87 17.46
C GLU A 104 29.46 5.55 16.74
N THR A 105 28.58 4.99 15.91
CA THR A 105 28.96 3.87 15.04
C THR A 105 29.70 4.40 13.82
N SER A 106 30.99 4.69 14.04
CA SER A 106 32.11 4.48 13.11
C SER A 106 31.65 4.31 11.66
N GLN A 107 31.45 5.43 10.97
CA GLN A 107 31.61 5.39 9.52
C GLN A 107 33.03 4.85 9.28
N PRO A 108 33.22 3.69 8.63
CA PRO A 108 34.55 3.36 8.15
C PRO A 108 34.95 4.53 7.25
N SER A 109 36.04 5.20 7.61
CA SER A 109 36.57 6.31 6.83
C SER A 109 36.61 5.88 5.36
N LEU A 110 36.22 6.76 4.43
CA LEU A 110 36.21 6.46 2.98
C LEU A 110 37.53 5.82 2.50
N THR A 111 38.62 6.12 3.22
CA THR A 111 39.94 5.51 3.12
C THR A 111 40.03 4.02 3.46
N GLU A 112 39.33 3.49 4.48
CA GLU A 112 39.33 2.05 4.83
C GLU A 112 38.55 1.20 3.82
N LEU A 113 37.43 1.71 3.30
CA LEU A 113 36.64 0.98 2.30
C LEU A 113 37.38 0.92 0.94
N GLN A 114 38.19 1.94 0.63
CA GLN A 114 39.09 1.93 -0.52
C GLN A 114 40.32 1.04 -0.32
N HIS A 115 40.84 0.93 0.90
CA HIS A 115 41.99 0.05 1.20
C HIS A 115 41.61 -1.43 1.14
N SER A 116 40.45 -1.80 1.68
CA SER A 116 39.91 -3.15 1.62
C SER A 116 39.61 -3.61 0.19
N ARG A 117 39.00 -2.76 -0.66
CA ARG A 117 38.79 -3.08 -2.09
C ARG A 117 40.10 -3.32 -2.86
N ARG A 118 41.19 -2.64 -2.50
CA ARG A 118 42.48 -2.81 -3.17
C ARG A 118 43.19 -4.10 -2.80
N LEU A 119 42.98 -4.61 -1.60
CA LEU A 119 43.58 -5.88 -1.15
C LEU A 119 42.89 -7.11 -1.75
N PHE A 120 41.57 -7.05 -2.02
CA PHE A 120 40.82 -8.20 -2.57
C PHE A 120 41.10 -8.50 -4.04
N ASN A 121 41.64 -7.55 -4.80
CA ASN A 121 41.89 -7.73 -6.23
C ASN A 121 43.27 -8.32 -6.56
N GLN A 122 44.11 -8.61 -5.56
CA GLN A 122 45.51 -9.02 -5.78
C GLN A 122 45.78 -10.53 -5.64
N GLY A 123 44.77 -11.39 -5.61
CA GLY A 123 45.06 -12.82 -5.62
C GLY A 123 43.88 -13.75 -5.61
N ARG A 124 43.20 -13.92 -6.76
CA ARG A 124 42.51 -15.17 -7.11
C ARG A 124 42.55 -15.36 -8.63
N THR A 125 43.32 -16.33 -9.07
CA THR A 125 43.23 -16.90 -10.43
C THR A 125 41.83 -17.44 -10.65
N VAL A 126 41.24 -17.16 -11.81
CA VAL A 126 39.96 -17.71 -12.26
C VAL A 126 40.06 -19.23 -12.30
N VAL A 127 39.45 -19.92 -11.34
CA VAL A 127 39.11 -21.34 -11.50
C VAL A 127 37.76 -21.37 -12.21
N ALA A 128 37.79 -21.66 -13.50
CA ALA A 128 36.58 -22.06 -14.21
C ALA A 128 36.15 -23.43 -13.69
N GLN A 129 35.08 -23.48 -12.90
CA GLN A 129 34.35 -24.71 -12.62
C GLN A 129 33.00 -24.64 -13.31
N SER A 130 32.94 -25.30 -14.46
CA SER A 130 31.70 -25.80 -15.03
C SER A 130 31.27 -27.03 -14.23
N THR A 131 30.18 -26.95 -13.47
CA THR A 131 29.23 -28.06 -13.28
C THR A 131 27.95 -27.58 -12.58
N SER A 132 26.82 -28.00 -13.16
CA SER A 132 25.48 -28.19 -12.57
C SER A 132 24.81 -27.03 -11.81
N GLY A 133 23.70 -26.56 -12.38
CA GLY A 133 22.82 -25.55 -11.77
C GLY A 133 22.16 -25.99 -10.45
N PRO A 134 21.59 -25.03 -9.71
CA PRO A 134 20.91 -25.30 -8.44
C PRO A 134 19.60 -26.09 -8.66
N PRO A 135 19.26 -27.08 -7.82
CA PRO A 135 17.92 -27.66 -7.84
C PRO A 135 16.93 -26.57 -7.39
N THR A 136 15.96 -26.30 -8.25
CA THR A 136 14.81 -25.44 -7.96
C THR A 136 14.02 -25.97 -6.77
N PRO A 137 13.80 -25.20 -5.69
CA PRO A 137 12.89 -25.57 -4.62
C PRO A 137 11.47 -25.11 -5.01
N CYS A 138 10.90 -25.68 -6.07
CA CYS A 138 9.53 -25.37 -6.51
C CYS A 138 8.54 -26.55 -6.35
N GLU A 139 9.02 -27.74 -5.98
CA GLU A 139 8.20 -28.95 -5.82
C GLU A 139 7.57 -29.10 -4.42
N GLY A 140 8.11 -28.41 -3.41
CA GLY A 140 7.68 -28.57 -2.01
C GLY A 140 6.39 -27.82 -1.65
N MET A 141 6.06 -26.72 -2.34
CA MET A 141 4.87 -25.94 -1.98
C MET A 141 3.59 -26.48 -2.61
N LEU A 142 3.67 -27.06 -3.81
CA LEU A 142 2.52 -27.68 -4.48
C LEU A 142 2.10 -28.98 -3.79
N THR A 143 3.04 -29.78 -3.31
CA THR A 143 2.77 -31.06 -2.65
C THR A 143 2.05 -30.89 -1.31
N VAL A 144 2.44 -29.91 -0.49
CA VAL A 144 1.76 -29.60 0.78
C VAL A 144 0.33 -29.10 0.53
N SER A 145 0.13 -28.27 -0.50
CA SER A 145 -1.20 -27.77 -0.87
C SER A 145 -2.12 -28.91 -1.34
N VAL A 146 -1.62 -29.86 -2.14
CA VAL A 146 -2.43 -30.98 -2.65
C VAL A 146 -2.80 -31.95 -1.54
N VAL A 147 -1.88 -32.29 -0.62
CA VAL A 147 -2.16 -33.17 0.51
C VAL A 147 -3.19 -32.54 1.46
N PHE A 148 -3.11 -31.23 1.69
CA PHE A 148 -4.09 -30.53 2.52
C PHE A 148 -5.49 -30.53 1.89
N LEU A 149 -5.58 -30.26 0.58
CA LEU A 149 -6.85 -30.29 -0.15
C LEU A 149 -7.48 -31.69 -0.17
N LEU A 150 -6.68 -32.74 -0.43
CA LEU A 150 -7.15 -34.12 -0.40
C LEU A 150 -7.61 -34.53 1.01
N GLY A 151 -6.91 -34.06 2.05
CA GLY A 151 -7.31 -34.24 3.44
C GLY A 151 -8.67 -33.63 3.75
N LEU A 152 -8.87 -32.35 3.40
CA LEU A 152 -10.16 -31.66 3.60
C LEU A 152 -11.31 -32.35 2.85
N ILE A 153 -11.10 -32.74 1.60
CA ILE A 153 -12.10 -33.45 0.79
C ILE A 153 -12.47 -34.79 1.47
N SER A 154 -11.47 -35.54 1.95
CA SER A 154 -11.68 -36.83 2.62
C SER A 154 -12.45 -36.66 3.94
N THR A 155 -12.13 -35.62 4.72
CA THR A 155 -12.85 -35.29 5.97
C THR A 155 -14.31 -34.92 5.71
N VAL A 156 -14.58 -34.11 4.67
CA VAL A 156 -15.96 -33.72 4.31
C VAL A 156 -16.77 -34.93 3.84
N LEU A 157 -16.18 -35.81 3.01
CA LEU A 157 -16.84 -37.05 2.58
C LEU A 157 -17.10 -38.00 3.75
N TYR A 158 -16.18 -38.10 4.70
CA TYR A 158 -16.36 -38.91 5.91
C TYR A 158 -17.49 -38.38 6.80
N LEU A 159 -17.53 -37.07 7.06
CA LEU A 159 -18.60 -36.43 7.83
C LEU A 159 -19.96 -36.60 7.14
N LYS A 160 -20.00 -36.49 5.81
CA LYS A 160 -21.21 -36.69 5.02
C LYS A 160 -21.66 -38.15 4.97
N GLY A 161 -20.73 -39.11 5.08
CA GLY A 161 -21.01 -40.54 5.18
C GLY A 161 -21.53 -40.97 6.54
N GLN A 162 -21.17 -40.26 7.62
CA GLN A 162 -21.68 -40.47 8.98
C GLN A 162 -23.08 -39.86 9.21
N LEU A 163 -23.55 -39.00 8.29
CA LEU A 163 -24.87 -38.36 8.34
C LEU A 163 -25.95 -39.13 7.54
N ARG A 164 -25.67 -40.37 7.12
CA ARG A 164 -26.60 -41.25 6.41
C ARG A 164 -26.84 -42.52 7.22
#